data_AF-A0A2H0WBK9-F1
#
_entry.id   AF-A0A2H0WBK9-F1
#
_cell.length_a   1.000
_cell.length_b   1.000
_cell.length_c   1.000
_cell.angle_alpha   90.00
_cell.angle_beta   90.00
_cell.angle_gamma   90.00
#
_symmetry.space_group_name_H-M   'P 1'
#
loop_
_entity.id
_entity.type
_entity.pdbx_description
1 polymer ?
#
loop_
_entity_poly.entity_id
_entity_poly.type
_entity_poly.pdbx_seq_one_letter_code
_entity_poly.pdbx_strand_id
1 'polypeptide(L)'
;MKTQRSKFYRFLVSLTVILSLLGCSNIFKDASKQDSDDALYEDALKLMNAQDWDEALEKMDSLSSSYQTRTDVLETWAGIYAGKCGLDFITYFDNLGSASLTGSTIFEYFMNAFTGVIVNPAACYSAQLKIEAISTSSAARTSGQNLFMAILGMVKIGAYLRDAADIDGTGNLGDGTIDAGYSSCTTIPDASVKQVITGLGLIFDNLTALTNAVSGSSITDALDDIDTVCGASCQKTDPALISAADVTLFRQILATGPSNPNAGQDLGIDDACMTVIPLCCP
;
A
#
# COMPACT_ATOMS: atom_id res chain seq x y z
N MET A 1 -33.10 -34.62 58.28
CA MET A 1 -31.75 -34.27 57.75
C MET A 1 -31.59 -34.35 56.23
N LYS A 2 -32.33 -35.20 55.47
CA LYS A 2 -32.18 -35.28 53.99
C LYS A 2 -32.61 -34.03 53.22
N THR A 3 -33.54 -33.23 53.76
CA THR A 3 -34.15 -32.09 53.05
C THR A 3 -33.27 -30.83 52.99
N GLN A 4 -32.30 -30.67 53.90
CA GLN A 4 -31.39 -29.50 53.89
C GLN A 4 -30.25 -29.63 52.86
N ARG A 5 -29.77 -30.85 52.59
CA ARG A 5 -28.72 -31.10 51.58
C ARG A 5 -29.17 -30.76 50.15
N SER A 6 -30.45 -30.96 49.85
CA SER A 6 -31.03 -30.62 48.53
C SER A 6 -31.08 -29.10 48.26
N LYS A 7 -31.37 -28.29 49.28
CA LYS A 7 -31.42 -26.82 49.15
C LYS A 7 -30.02 -26.23 48.97
N PHE A 8 -29.02 -26.79 49.65
CA PHE A 8 -27.62 -26.34 49.53
C PHE A 8 -27.03 -26.66 48.16
N TYR A 9 -27.33 -27.83 47.59
CA TYR A 9 -26.87 -28.22 46.25
C TYR A 9 -27.50 -27.36 45.13
N ARG A 10 -28.79 -27.00 45.27
CA ARG A 10 -29.47 -26.08 44.34
C ARG A 10 -28.90 -24.65 44.40
N PHE A 11 -28.47 -24.21 45.58
CA PHE A 11 -27.83 -22.90 45.77
C PHE A 11 -26.43 -22.87 45.15
N LEU A 12 -25.62 -23.92 45.36
CA LEU A 12 -24.28 -24.04 44.76
C LEU A 12 -24.33 -24.11 43.23
N VAL A 13 -25.22 -24.92 42.65
CA VAL A 13 -25.38 -25.01 41.18
C VAL A 13 -25.87 -23.70 40.57
N SER A 14 -26.72 -22.94 41.27
CA SER A 14 -27.15 -21.61 40.80
C SER A 14 -26.02 -20.59 40.85
N LEU A 15 -25.14 -20.65 41.86
CA LEU A 15 -24.00 -19.74 42.00
C LEU A 15 -22.94 -19.98 40.90
N THR A 16 -22.67 -21.23 40.51
CA THR A 16 -21.72 -21.54 39.43
C THR A 16 -22.24 -21.09 38.06
N VAL A 17 -23.55 -21.21 37.81
CA VAL A 17 -24.19 -20.75 36.57
C VAL A 17 -24.17 -19.23 36.45
N ILE A 18 -24.37 -18.50 37.56
CA ILE A 18 -24.25 -17.03 37.59
C ILE A 18 -22.81 -16.58 37.36
N LEU A 19 -21.81 -17.28 37.93
CA LEU A 19 -20.40 -16.96 37.69
C LEU A 19 -19.97 -17.23 36.24
N SER A 20 -20.51 -18.25 35.59
CA SER A 20 -20.22 -18.55 34.17
C SER A 20 -20.94 -17.61 33.19
N LEU A 21 -22.03 -16.97 33.60
CA LEU A 21 -22.74 -15.96 32.80
C LEU A 21 -22.10 -14.56 32.89
N LEU A 22 -21.21 -14.34 33.86
CA LEU A 22 -20.37 -13.15 33.96
C LEU A 22 -19.06 -13.27 33.15
N GLY A 23 -18.86 -14.39 32.43
CA GLY A 23 -17.59 -14.82 31.86
C GLY A 23 -17.09 -14.11 30.59
N CYS A 24 -17.73 -13.04 30.10
CA CYS A 24 -17.26 -12.32 28.90
C CYS A 24 -16.97 -10.83 29.13
N SER A 25 -16.93 -10.36 30.38
CA SER A 25 -16.48 -9.00 30.69
C SER A 25 -15.34 -9.08 31.68
N ASN A 26 -14.14 -8.71 31.21
CA ASN A 26 -12.96 -8.63 32.06
C ASN A 26 -13.26 -7.67 33.21
N ILE A 27 -13.31 -8.19 34.45
CA ILE A 27 -13.62 -7.41 35.67
C ILE A 27 -12.65 -6.24 35.90
N PHE A 28 -11.49 -6.26 35.24
CA PHE A 28 -10.51 -5.18 35.29
C PHE A 28 -10.76 -4.06 34.26
N LYS A 29 -11.76 -4.19 33.38
CA LYS A 29 -12.03 -3.18 32.33
C LYS A 29 -12.33 -1.80 32.92
N ASP A 30 -13.10 -1.73 34.01
CA ASP A 30 -13.43 -0.47 34.69
C ASP A 30 -12.28 0.07 35.56
N ALA A 31 -11.28 -0.77 35.85
CA ALA A 31 -10.07 -0.39 36.59
C ALA A 31 -8.89 -0.06 35.66
N SER A 32 -8.99 -0.36 34.36
CA SER A 32 -7.95 -0.08 33.37
C SER A 32 -8.02 1.36 32.85
N LYS A 33 -6.86 2.00 32.72
CA LYS A 33 -6.74 3.30 32.07
C LYS A 33 -6.74 3.10 30.55
N GLN A 34 -7.89 3.30 29.91
CA GLN A 34 -8.08 3.08 28.47
C GLN A 34 -7.71 4.29 27.60
N ASP A 35 -7.43 5.44 28.23
CA ASP A 35 -7.13 6.72 27.57
C ASP A 35 -5.64 7.07 27.60
N SER A 36 -4.77 6.17 28.06
CA SER A 36 -3.32 6.36 27.91
C SER A 36 -2.87 6.11 26.48
N ASP A 37 -1.80 6.79 26.04
CA ASP A 37 -1.23 6.58 24.70
C ASP A 37 -0.96 5.11 24.38
N ASP A 38 -0.41 4.33 25.34
CA ASP A 38 -0.16 2.89 25.15
C ASP A 38 -1.45 2.09 24.91
N ALA A 39 -2.56 2.47 25.56
CA ALA A 39 -3.85 1.81 25.39
C ALA A 39 -4.48 2.15 24.04
N LEU A 40 -4.41 3.43 23.65
CA LEU A 40 -4.87 3.90 22.33
C LEU A 40 -4.06 3.26 21.19
N TYR A 41 -2.74 3.16 21.35
CA TYR A 41 -1.86 2.54 20.38
C TYR A 41 -2.12 1.03 20.25
N GLU A 42 -2.28 0.33 21.36
CA GLU A 42 -2.66 -1.10 21.35
C GLU A 42 -4.04 -1.33 20.69
N ASP A 43 -5.00 -0.42 20.90
CA ASP A 43 -6.29 -0.48 20.22
C ASP A 43 -6.15 -0.21 18.71
N ALA A 44 -5.30 0.73 18.31
CA ALA A 44 -4.97 0.95 16.89
C ALA A 44 -4.38 -0.31 16.24
N LEU A 45 -3.50 -1.05 16.93
CA LEU A 45 -2.93 -2.30 16.44
C LEU A 45 -4.01 -3.39 16.26
N LYS A 46 -4.98 -3.48 17.17
CA LYS A 46 -6.10 -4.42 17.03
C LYS A 46 -6.98 -4.08 15.82
N LEU A 47 -7.27 -2.80 15.63
CA LEU A 47 -8.06 -2.31 14.50
C LEU A 47 -7.32 -2.52 13.18
N MET A 48 -6.01 -2.25 13.15
CA MET A 48 -5.13 -2.57 12.01
C MET A 48 -5.18 -4.06 11.67
N ASN A 49 -5.10 -4.95 12.65
CA ASN A 49 -5.21 -6.41 12.44
C ASN A 49 -6.61 -6.84 11.98
N ALA A 50 -7.65 -6.10 12.36
CA ALA A 50 -9.01 -6.28 11.87
C ALA A 50 -9.25 -5.63 10.49
N GLN A 51 -8.23 -4.99 9.91
CA GLN A 51 -8.29 -4.21 8.67
C GLN A 51 -9.30 -3.05 8.73
N ASP A 52 -9.62 -2.57 9.94
CA ASP A 52 -10.46 -1.39 10.16
C ASP A 52 -9.58 -0.13 10.18
N TRP A 53 -9.19 0.30 8.97
CA TRP A 53 -8.19 1.34 8.79
C TRP A 53 -8.64 2.71 9.29
N ASP A 54 -9.94 3.02 9.15
CA ASP A 54 -10.48 4.32 9.55
C ASP A 54 -10.49 4.47 11.07
N GLU A 55 -11.04 3.48 11.78
CA GLU A 55 -11.02 3.50 13.25
C GLU A 55 -9.58 3.43 13.79
N ALA A 56 -8.68 2.67 13.15
CA ALA A 56 -7.27 2.63 13.53
C ALA A 56 -6.62 4.03 13.43
N LEU A 57 -6.88 4.77 12.34
CA LEU A 57 -6.36 6.13 12.16
C LEU A 57 -6.90 7.10 13.21
N GLU A 58 -8.18 7.00 13.57
CA GLU A 58 -8.77 7.81 14.65
C GLU A 58 -8.06 7.58 16.00
N LYS A 59 -7.64 6.34 16.29
CA LYS A 59 -6.82 6.04 17.48
C LYS A 59 -5.44 6.66 17.40
N MET A 60 -4.78 6.59 16.24
CA MET A 60 -3.46 7.21 16.04
C MET A 60 -3.51 8.73 16.20
N ASP A 61 -4.56 9.38 15.69
CA ASP A 61 -4.79 10.82 15.83
C ASP A 61 -5.06 11.26 17.28
N SER A 62 -5.58 10.34 18.11
CA SER A 62 -5.87 10.58 19.53
C SER A 62 -4.65 10.49 20.45
N LEU A 63 -3.52 9.98 19.95
CA LEU A 63 -2.26 9.90 20.70
C LEU A 63 -1.68 11.29 20.99
N SER A 64 -0.94 11.43 22.09
CA SER A 64 -0.21 12.65 22.39
C SER A 64 0.84 12.96 21.31
N SER A 65 1.11 14.25 21.09
CA SER A 65 2.09 14.68 20.07
C SER A 65 3.48 14.06 20.26
N SER A 66 3.91 13.87 21.51
CA SER A 66 5.17 13.18 21.81
C SER A 66 5.16 11.72 21.37
N TYR A 67 4.03 11.02 21.56
CA TYR A 67 3.91 9.61 21.20
C TYR A 67 3.84 9.44 19.68
N GLN A 68 3.11 10.33 19.00
CA GLN A 68 3.01 10.37 17.53
C GLN A 68 4.37 10.56 16.82
N THR A 69 5.36 11.14 17.49
CA THR A 69 6.71 11.33 16.93
C THR A 69 7.66 10.15 17.13
N ARG A 70 7.25 9.10 17.85
CA ARG A 70 8.07 7.89 18.02
C ARG A 70 8.18 7.14 16.69
N THR A 71 9.37 6.63 16.41
CA THR A 71 9.66 5.90 15.16
C THR A 71 8.75 4.69 14.95
N ASP A 72 8.56 3.86 15.99
CA ASP A 72 7.70 2.67 15.91
C ASP A 72 6.23 3.03 15.65
N VAL A 73 5.76 4.12 16.26
CA VAL A 73 4.40 4.63 16.06
C VAL A 73 4.22 5.15 14.63
N LEU A 74 5.20 5.87 14.08
CA LEU A 74 5.19 6.35 12.70
C LEU A 74 5.22 5.20 11.68
N GLU A 75 6.00 4.14 11.94
CA GLU A 75 6.03 2.92 11.13
C GLU A 75 4.66 2.23 11.11
N THR A 76 4.03 2.04 12.27
CA THR A 76 2.66 1.50 12.34
C THR A 76 1.66 2.41 11.65
N TRP A 77 1.78 3.73 11.80
CA TRP A 77 0.89 4.68 11.13
C TRP A 77 1.01 4.60 9.61
N ALA A 78 2.23 4.51 9.11
CA ALA A 78 2.49 4.29 7.69
C ALA A 78 1.88 2.96 7.22
N GLY A 79 2.01 1.89 8.01
CA GLY A 79 1.39 0.60 7.76
C GLY A 79 -0.14 0.66 7.65
N ILE A 80 -0.82 1.37 8.55
CA ILE A 80 -2.27 1.57 8.51
C ILE A 80 -2.68 2.29 7.21
N TYR A 81 -1.98 3.37 6.84
CA TYR A 81 -2.25 4.08 5.58
C TYR A 81 -1.96 3.22 4.35
N ALA A 82 -0.90 2.41 4.38
CA ALA A 82 -0.58 1.51 3.27
C ALA A 82 -1.66 0.43 3.13
N GLY A 83 -2.13 -0.15 4.25
CA GLY A 83 -3.27 -1.07 4.28
C GLY A 83 -4.53 -0.43 3.71
N LYS A 84 -4.85 0.81 4.10
CA LYS A 84 -5.94 1.59 3.51
C LYS A 84 -5.76 1.85 2.01
N CYS A 85 -4.52 1.96 1.54
CA CYS A 85 -4.23 2.08 0.11
C CYS A 85 -4.44 0.76 -0.67
N GLY A 86 -4.64 -0.36 0.03
CA GLY A 86 -4.86 -1.69 -0.54
C GLY A 86 -3.73 -2.68 -0.25
N LEU A 87 -2.66 -2.28 0.48
CA LEU A 87 -1.56 -3.19 0.80
C LEU A 87 -1.96 -4.16 1.91
N ASP A 88 -2.32 -5.37 1.52
CA ASP A 88 -2.16 -6.55 2.36
C ASP A 88 -0.87 -7.26 1.93
N PHE A 89 0.15 -7.28 2.79
CA PHE A 89 1.50 -7.72 2.39
C PHE A 89 1.50 -9.15 1.81
N ILE A 90 0.79 -10.08 2.44
CA ILE A 90 0.76 -11.47 1.99
C ILE A 90 0.05 -11.56 0.64
N THR A 91 -1.15 -10.99 0.55
CA THR A 91 -1.96 -10.99 -0.67
C THR A 91 -1.24 -10.30 -1.82
N TYR A 92 -0.61 -9.16 -1.57
CA TYR A 92 0.12 -8.40 -2.58
C TYR A 92 1.30 -9.20 -3.12
N PHE A 93 2.12 -9.82 -2.26
CA PHE A 93 3.24 -10.65 -2.71
C PHE A 93 2.80 -11.96 -3.35
N ASP A 94 1.70 -12.57 -2.92
CA ASP A 94 1.11 -13.74 -3.56
C ASP A 94 0.58 -13.39 -4.96
N ASN A 95 -0.05 -12.22 -5.11
CA ASN A 95 -0.51 -11.70 -6.40
C ASN A 95 0.68 -11.38 -7.32
N LEU A 96 1.72 -10.73 -6.81
CA LEU A 96 2.95 -10.50 -7.58
C LEU A 96 3.64 -11.82 -7.97
N GLY A 97 3.73 -12.79 -7.07
CA GLY A 97 4.37 -14.08 -7.32
C GLY A 97 3.60 -14.98 -8.30
N SER A 98 2.29 -14.79 -8.40
CA SER A 98 1.42 -15.50 -9.35
C SER A 98 1.26 -14.77 -10.69
N ALA A 99 1.43 -13.44 -10.69
CA ALA A 99 1.50 -12.64 -11.91
C ALA A 99 2.80 -12.95 -12.68
N SER A 100 2.70 -13.03 -14.00
CA SER A 100 3.86 -13.20 -14.87
C SER A 100 4.15 -11.90 -15.61
N LEU A 101 5.39 -11.44 -15.56
CA LEU A 101 5.89 -10.44 -16.53
C LEU A 101 5.99 -11.03 -17.96
N THR A 102 5.78 -12.34 -18.14
CA THR A 102 5.75 -12.94 -19.48
C THR A 102 4.45 -12.56 -20.17
N GLY A 103 4.51 -11.60 -21.09
CA GLY A 103 3.35 -11.10 -21.83
C GLY A 103 2.57 -10.02 -21.09
N SER A 104 3.15 -9.42 -20.05
CA SER A 104 2.65 -8.24 -19.35
C SER A 104 3.80 -7.26 -19.15
N THR A 105 3.50 -5.99 -18.98
CA THR A 105 4.49 -4.96 -18.73
C THR A 105 4.68 -4.72 -17.22
N ILE A 106 5.72 -4.01 -16.82
CA ILE A 106 5.98 -3.77 -15.39
C ILE A 106 4.90 -2.89 -14.72
N PHE A 107 4.35 -1.91 -15.44
CA PHE A 107 3.26 -1.08 -14.91
C PHE A 107 1.95 -1.87 -14.81
N GLU A 108 1.66 -2.73 -15.79
CA GLU A 108 0.49 -3.60 -15.76
C GLU A 108 0.63 -4.66 -14.66
N TYR A 109 1.83 -5.20 -14.47
CA TYR A 109 2.15 -6.14 -13.39
C TYR A 109 1.88 -5.56 -12.00
N PHE A 110 2.26 -4.29 -11.75
CA PHE A 110 1.95 -3.62 -10.49
C PHE A 110 0.46 -3.32 -10.34
N MET A 111 -0.22 -2.95 -11.42
CA MET A 111 -1.68 -2.69 -11.44
C MET A 111 -2.47 -3.96 -11.11
N ASN A 112 -2.17 -5.08 -11.78
CA ASN A 112 -2.89 -6.35 -11.65
C ASN A 112 -2.71 -7.00 -10.27
N ALA A 113 -1.72 -6.58 -9.48
CA ALA A 113 -1.61 -6.98 -8.09
C ALA A 113 -2.80 -6.52 -7.22
N PHE A 114 -3.62 -5.57 -7.71
CA PHE A 114 -4.80 -5.02 -7.03
C PHE A 114 -6.14 -5.47 -7.63
N THR A 115 -6.16 -6.44 -8.53
CA THR A 115 -7.42 -7.02 -9.04
C THR A 115 -8.25 -7.58 -7.89
N GLY A 116 -9.51 -7.15 -7.78
CA GLY A 116 -10.42 -7.55 -6.70
C GLY A 116 -10.13 -6.90 -5.35
N VAL A 117 -9.20 -5.94 -5.27
CA VAL A 117 -8.78 -5.29 -4.01
C VAL A 117 -9.26 -3.85 -3.98
N ILE A 118 -9.95 -3.43 -2.92
CA ILE A 118 -10.32 -2.01 -2.73
C ILE A 118 -9.04 -1.18 -2.57
N VAL A 119 -8.89 -0.14 -3.40
CA VAL A 119 -7.75 0.78 -3.33
C VAL A 119 -8.19 2.17 -2.88
N ASN A 120 -7.30 2.86 -2.16
CA ASN A 120 -7.42 4.29 -1.87
C ASN A 120 -6.08 4.98 -2.16
N PRO A 121 -5.85 5.41 -3.40
CA PRO A 121 -4.53 5.90 -3.83
C PRO A 121 -3.99 7.07 -2.99
N ALA A 122 -4.86 7.95 -2.48
CA ALA A 122 -4.44 9.07 -1.63
C ALA A 122 -3.82 8.61 -0.29
N ALA A 123 -4.22 7.43 0.21
CA ALA A 123 -3.65 6.85 1.42
C ALA A 123 -2.18 6.41 1.21
N CYS A 124 -1.78 6.02 -0.01
CA CYS A 124 -0.38 5.69 -0.31
C CYS A 124 0.56 6.88 -0.08
N TYR A 125 0.16 8.09 -0.50
CA TYR A 125 0.96 9.28 -0.24
C TYR A 125 1.00 9.62 1.26
N SER A 126 -0.10 9.39 1.98
CA SER A 126 -0.12 9.56 3.43
C SER A 126 0.82 8.58 4.15
N ALA A 127 0.90 7.33 3.69
CA ALA A 127 1.86 6.35 4.20
C ALA A 127 3.32 6.79 3.97
N GLN A 128 3.62 7.29 2.77
CA GLN A 128 4.95 7.81 2.42
C GLN A 128 5.36 8.93 3.39
N LEU A 129 4.48 9.92 3.58
CA LEU A 129 4.76 11.06 4.45
C LEU A 129 5.04 10.65 5.91
N LYS A 130 4.43 9.57 6.41
CA LYS A 130 4.69 9.07 7.76
C LYS A 130 6.09 8.47 7.92
N ILE A 131 6.61 7.77 6.90
CA ILE A 131 8.00 7.31 6.92
C ILE A 131 8.99 8.45 6.68
N GLU A 132 8.66 9.39 5.80
CA GLU A 132 9.49 10.58 5.56
C GLU A 132 9.58 11.49 6.79
N ALA A 133 8.60 11.44 7.70
CA ALA A 133 8.66 12.10 9.00
C ALA A 133 9.75 11.50 9.92
N ILE A 134 10.15 10.25 9.72
CA ILE A 134 11.33 9.66 10.38
C ILE A 134 12.59 10.23 9.74
N SER A 135 12.69 10.13 8.41
CA SER A 135 13.75 10.76 7.62
C SER A 135 13.35 10.81 6.13
N THR A 136 13.58 11.96 5.51
CA THR A 136 13.45 12.13 4.04
C THR A 136 14.58 11.47 3.26
N SER A 137 15.73 11.21 3.90
CA SER A 137 16.89 10.56 3.29
C SER A 137 16.87 9.05 3.55
N SER A 138 16.94 8.24 2.47
CA SER A 138 17.09 6.77 2.52
C SER A 138 18.33 6.32 3.30
N ALA A 139 19.42 7.09 3.23
CA ALA A 139 20.66 6.78 3.95
C ALA A 139 20.53 6.87 5.49
N ALA A 140 19.55 7.61 6.00
CA ALA A 140 19.28 7.76 7.43
C ALA A 140 18.13 6.88 7.94
N ARG A 141 17.46 6.14 7.06
CA ARG A 141 16.43 5.15 7.39
C ARG A 141 17.04 3.77 7.62
N THR A 142 16.35 2.91 8.37
CA THR A 142 16.74 1.51 8.54
C THR A 142 16.48 0.72 7.25
N SER A 143 17.13 -0.45 7.10
CA SER A 143 16.87 -1.32 5.94
C SER A 143 15.40 -1.74 5.84
N GLY A 144 14.72 -1.94 6.97
CA GLY A 144 13.29 -2.27 7.00
C GLY A 144 12.41 -1.12 6.52
N GLN A 145 12.72 0.11 6.95
CA GLN A 145 12.02 1.32 6.49
C GLN A 145 12.23 1.55 4.99
N ASN A 146 13.46 1.34 4.49
CA ASN A 146 13.75 1.46 3.06
C ASN A 146 13.04 0.37 2.24
N LEU A 147 13.02 -0.88 2.73
CA LEU A 147 12.27 -1.95 2.08
C LEU A 147 10.77 -1.63 2.03
N PHE A 148 10.20 -1.13 3.13
CA PHE A 148 8.81 -0.68 3.15
C PHE A 148 8.56 0.43 2.13
N MET A 149 9.43 1.43 2.02
CA MET A 149 9.28 2.51 1.03
C MET A 149 9.37 2.01 -0.41
N ALA A 150 10.26 1.07 -0.71
CA ALA A 150 10.32 0.45 -2.03
C ALA A 150 9.01 -0.29 -2.37
N ILE A 151 8.48 -1.07 -1.42
CA ILE A 151 7.21 -1.79 -1.59
C ILE A 151 6.05 -0.82 -1.75
N LEU A 152 6.00 0.22 -0.90
CA LEU A 152 5.01 1.28 -1.01
C LEU A 152 5.08 1.98 -2.37
N GLY A 153 6.26 2.13 -2.96
CA GLY A 153 6.43 2.63 -4.33
C GLY A 153 5.69 1.78 -5.37
N MET A 154 5.85 0.45 -5.31
CA MET A 154 5.15 -0.50 -6.19
C MET A 154 3.64 -0.49 -5.97
N VAL A 155 3.22 -0.50 -4.70
CA VAL A 155 1.81 -0.40 -4.27
C VAL A 155 1.18 0.88 -4.78
N LYS A 156 1.89 2.00 -4.66
CA LYS A 156 1.44 3.31 -5.10
C LYS A 156 1.22 3.34 -6.60
N ILE A 157 2.17 2.85 -7.38
CA ILE A 157 1.99 2.73 -8.84
C ILE A 157 0.74 1.90 -9.15
N GLY A 158 0.65 0.70 -8.58
CA GLY A 158 -0.45 -0.22 -8.84
C GLY A 158 -1.81 0.35 -8.46
N ALA A 159 -1.95 0.93 -7.26
CA ALA A 159 -3.20 1.50 -6.77
C ALA A 159 -3.68 2.69 -7.64
N TYR A 160 -2.77 3.61 -8.02
CA TYR A 160 -3.13 4.74 -8.88
C TYR A 160 -3.50 4.32 -10.31
N LEU A 161 -2.85 3.30 -10.86
CA LEU A 161 -3.20 2.78 -12.18
C LEU A 161 -4.51 2.00 -12.14
N ARG A 162 -4.72 1.14 -11.13
CA ARG A 162 -5.96 0.38 -10.95
C ARG A 162 -7.16 1.32 -10.81
N ASP A 163 -7.05 2.36 -9.98
CA ASP A 163 -8.10 3.37 -9.79
C ASP A 163 -8.45 4.15 -11.07
N ALA A 164 -7.54 4.20 -12.04
CA ALA A 164 -7.72 4.96 -13.28
C ALA A 164 -8.06 4.10 -14.51
N ALA A 165 -7.54 2.86 -14.57
CA ALA A 165 -7.48 2.05 -15.78
C ALA A 165 -8.19 0.69 -15.68
N ASP A 166 -8.42 0.18 -14.47
CA ASP A 166 -9.03 -1.14 -14.19
C ASP A 166 -10.12 -0.94 -13.12
N ILE A 167 -11.18 -0.22 -13.49
CA ILE A 167 -12.25 0.21 -12.58
C ILE A 167 -13.41 -0.78 -12.63
N ASP A 168 -13.53 -1.60 -13.67
CA ASP A 168 -14.65 -2.51 -13.85
C ASP A 168 -14.62 -3.74 -12.91
N GLY A 169 -15.15 -4.88 -13.35
CA GLY A 169 -15.21 -6.09 -12.55
C GLY A 169 -16.27 -6.09 -11.43
N THR A 170 -16.19 -7.10 -10.56
CA THR A 170 -17.21 -7.30 -9.51
C THR A 170 -17.07 -6.25 -8.42
N GLY A 171 -18.07 -5.37 -8.30
CA GLY A 171 -18.07 -4.30 -7.30
C GLY A 171 -17.14 -3.13 -7.64
N ASN A 172 -16.77 -2.96 -8.92
CA ASN A 172 -15.81 -1.97 -9.40
C ASN A 172 -14.42 -2.15 -8.77
N LEU A 173 -14.01 -3.42 -8.66
CA LEU A 173 -12.77 -3.80 -8.01
C LEU A 173 -11.64 -4.16 -8.98
N GLY A 174 -11.84 -3.88 -10.26
CA GLY A 174 -10.98 -4.31 -11.34
C GLY A 174 -11.14 -5.79 -11.65
N ASP A 175 -10.91 -6.14 -12.91
CA ASP A 175 -10.86 -7.52 -13.40
C ASP A 175 -9.46 -7.94 -13.88
N GLY A 176 -8.48 -7.04 -13.75
CA GLY A 176 -7.10 -7.26 -14.18
C GLY A 176 -6.90 -6.99 -15.67
N THR A 177 -7.86 -6.35 -16.32
CA THR A 177 -7.75 -5.87 -17.69
C THR A 177 -8.01 -4.38 -17.76
N ILE A 178 -7.47 -3.73 -18.78
CA ILE A 178 -7.64 -2.30 -18.94
C ILE A 178 -9.01 -2.02 -19.54
N ASP A 179 -9.75 -1.13 -18.86
CA ASP A 179 -11.10 -0.74 -19.24
C ASP A 179 -11.13 -0.19 -20.68
N ALA A 180 -12.15 -0.61 -21.43
CA ALA A 180 -12.36 -0.14 -22.79
C ALA A 180 -12.51 1.39 -22.83
N GLY A 181 -11.62 2.05 -23.58
CA GLY A 181 -11.61 3.51 -23.73
C GLY A 181 -10.70 4.25 -22.75
N TYR A 182 -10.03 3.54 -21.84
CA TYR A 182 -8.92 4.11 -21.09
C TYR A 182 -7.80 4.61 -22.02
N SER A 183 -7.17 5.71 -21.61
CA SER A 183 -5.98 6.25 -22.25
C SER A 183 -5.11 6.96 -21.22
N SER A 184 -3.85 6.54 -21.13
CA SER A 184 -2.83 7.14 -20.28
C SER A 184 -2.55 8.59 -20.64
N CYS A 185 -2.92 9.05 -21.84
CA CYS A 185 -2.75 10.44 -22.23
C CYS A 185 -3.85 11.38 -21.76
N THR A 186 -5.07 10.88 -21.52
CA THR A 186 -6.25 11.74 -21.32
C THR A 186 -7.11 11.34 -20.13
N THR A 187 -7.10 10.08 -19.71
CA THR A 187 -8.02 9.54 -18.70
C THR A 187 -7.48 9.69 -17.29
N ILE A 188 -6.20 9.33 -17.07
CA ILE A 188 -5.55 9.51 -15.77
C ILE A 188 -5.25 10.99 -15.51
N PRO A 189 -5.60 11.60 -14.36
CA PRO A 189 -5.28 13.00 -14.05
C PRO A 189 -3.78 13.25 -13.83
N ASP A 190 -3.30 14.46 -14.10
CA ASP A 190 -1.89 14.83 -13.87
C ASP A 190 -1.44 14.57 -12.42
N ALA A 191 -2.31 14.84 -11.45
CA ALA A 191 -2.03 14.57 -10.05
C ALA A 191 -1.75 13.09 -9.79
N SER A 192 -2.46 12.17 -10.44
CA SER A 192 -2.24 10.73 -10.32
C SER A 192 -0.96 10.30 -11.04
N VAL A 193 -0.66 10.86 -12.23
CA VAL A 193 0.61 10.58 -12.93
C VAL A 193 1.81 11.00 -12.08
N LYS A 194 1.75 12.16 -11.40
CA LYS A 194 2.80 12.57 -10.45
C LYS A 194 3.01 11.53 -9.35
N GLN A 195 1.93 10.90 -8.88
CA GLN A 195 2.03 9.89 -7.82
C GLN A 195 2.61 8.57 -8.35
N VAL A 196 2.33 8.19 -9.60
CA VAL A 196 3.01 7.08 -10.30
C VAL A 196 4.52 7.36 -10.43
N ILE A 197 4.90 8.56 -10.87
CA ILE A 197 6.31 8.98 -10.98
C ILE A 197 7.02 8.86 -9.63
N THR A 198 6.40 9.40 -8.58
CA THR A 198 7.00 9.34 -7.24
C THR A 198 7.02 7.94 -6.66
N GLY A 199 6.06 7.07 -6.98
CA GLY A 199 6.11 5.66 -6.62
C GLY A 199 7.36 4.98 -7.20
N LEU A 200 7.72 5.31 -8.44
CA LEU A 200 8.95 4.82 -9.05
C LEU A 200 10.20 5.43 -8.42
N GLY A 201 10.17 6.73 -8.09
CA GLY A 201 11.22 7.37 -7.30
C GLY A 201 11.47 6.69 -5.96
N LEU A 202 10.42 6.25 -5.28
CA LEU A 202 10.54 5.49 -4.03
C LEU A 202 11.21 4.13 -4.25
N ILE A 203 10.90 3.44 -5.36
CA ILE A 203 11.57 2.18 -5.71
C ILE A 203 13.06 2.42 -5.93
N PHE A 204 13.44 3.42 -6.73
CA PHE A 204 14.85 3.69 -7.04
C PHE A 204 15.65 4.19 -5.83
N ASP A 205 15.11 5.13 -5.04
CA ASP A 205 15.75 5.64 -3.81
C ASP A 205 15.99 4.53 -2.78
N ASN A 206 15.22 3.44 -2.85
CA ASN A 206 15.29 2.32 -1.92
C ASN A 206 15.65 0.98 -2.59
N LEU A 207 16.20 1.02 -3.81
CA LEU A 207 16.40 -0.15 -4.66
C LEU A 207 17.31 -1.19 -4.01
N THR A 208 18.37 -0.76 -3.33
CA THR A 208 19.28 -1.68 -2.62
C THR A 208 18.56 -2.49 -1.54
N ALA A 209 17.56 -1.92 -0.86
CA ALA A 209 16.78 -2.66 0.12
C ALA A 209 15.86 -3.67 -0.58
N LEU A 210 15.26 -3.29 -1.72
CA LEU A 210 14.41 -4.16 -2.52
C LEU A 210 15.17 -5.35 -3.12
N THR A 211 16.34 -5.12 -3.74
CA THR A 211 17.14 -6.18 -4.38
C THR A 211 17.66 -7.22 -3.38
N ASN A 212 17.86 -6.82 -2.12
CA ASN A 212 18.23 -7.75 -1.05
C ASN A 212 17.05 -8.64 -0.61
N ALA A 213 15.81 -8.21 -0.83
CA ALA A 213 14.60 -8.90 -0.42
C ALA A 213 13.94 -9.70 -1.56
N VAL A 214 14.08 -9.25 -2.81
CA VAL A 214 13.46 -9.84 -4.00
C VAL A 214 14.55 -10.39 -4.91
N SER A 215 14.68 -11.72 -4.98
CA SER A 215 15.69 -12.40 -5.79
C SER A 215 15.24 -12.67 -7.23
N GLY A 216 14.57 -11.71 -7.89
CA GLY A 216 14.01 -11.87 -9.23
C GLY A 216 14.65 -10.94 -10.25
N SER A 217 15.37 -11.49 -11.23
CA SER A 217 16.06 -10.71 -12.26
C SER A 217 15.11 -9.88 -13.14
N SER A 218 13.89 -10.37 -13.37
CA SER A 218 12.95 -9.71 -14.29
C SER A 218 12.43 -8.36 -13.80
N ILE A 219 12.26 -8.16 -12.49
CA ILE A 219 11.85 -6.85 -11.95
C ILE A 219 13.01 -5.86 -12.04
N THR A 220 14.23 -6.31 -11.72
CA THR A 220 15.41 -5.43 -11.81
C THR A 220 15.72 -5.03 -13.25
N ASP A 221 15.56 -5.95 -14.21
CA ASP A 221 15.76 -5.67 -15.63
C ASP A 221 14.71 -4.66 -16.13
N ALA A 222 13.43 -4.85 -15.78
CA ALA A 222 12.38 -3.91 -16.15
C ALA A 222 12.57 -2.51 -15.52
N LEU A 223 13.10 -2.44 -14.28
CA LEU A 223 13.44 -1.16 -13.66
C LEU A 223 14.63 -0.48 -14.37
N ASP A 224 15.63 -1.23 -14.82
CA ASP A 224 16.75 -0.69 -15.62
C ASP A 224 16.28 -0.13 -16.97
N ASP A 225 15.35 -0.84 -17.62
CA ASP A 225 14.71 -0.37 -18.85
C ASP A 225 13.93 0.94 -18.61
N ILE A 226 13.20 1.06 -17.50
CA ILE A 226 12.52 2.31 -17.17
C ILE A 226 13.52 3.43 -16.90
N ASP A 227 14.55 3.22 -16.07
CA ASP A 227 15.57 4.24 -15.75
C ASP A 227 16.24 4.77 -17.02
N THR A 228 16.52 3.88 -17.97
CA THR A 228 17.06 4.23 -19.29
C THR A 228 16.13 5.17 -20.07
N VAL A 229 14.81 5.02 -19.96
CA VAL A 229 13.82 5.83 -20.69
C VAL A 229 13.58 7.19 -20.01
N CYS A 230 13.46 7.22 -18.69
CA CYS A 230 13.01 8.42 -17.97
C CYS A 230 14.14 9.23 -17.31
N GLY A 231 15.32 8.63 -17.11
CA GLY A 231 16.48 9.20 -16.43
C GLY A 231 16.12 9.87 -15.10
N ALA A 232 16.61 11.10 -14.92
CA ALA A 232 16.41 11.89 -13.69
C ALA A 232 14.94 12.09 -13.28
N SER A 233 13.98 11.92 -14.20
CA SER A 233 12.55 12.02 -13.89
C SER A 233 12.08 10.91 -12.96
N CYS A 234 12.69 9.73 -13.06
CA CYS A 234 12.33 8.56 -12.24
C CYS A 234 12.86 8.59 -10.82
N GLN A 235 13.76 9.51 -10.48
CA GLN A 235 14.36 9.58 -9.14
C GLN A 235 13.63 10.56 -8.21
N LYS A 236 12.56 11.20 -8.70
CA LYS A 236 11.83 12.22 -7.94
C LYS A 236 10.82 11.56 -7.01
N THR A 237 10.94 11.79 -5.71
CA THR A 237 10.04 11.24 -4.68
C THR A 237 8.97 12.24 -4.20
N ASP A 238 9.14 13.53 -4.50
CA ASP A 238 8.20 14.60 -4.13
C ASP A 238 7.33 15.04 -5.33
N PRO A 239 5.99 14.91 -5.26
CA PRO A 239 5.06 15.35 -6.30
C PRO A 239 5.19 16.84 -6.68
N ALA A 240 5.66 17.69 -5.76
CA ALA A 240 5.85 19.12 -6.01
C ALA A 240 7.03 19.40 -6.95
N LEU A 241 8.01 18.49 -7.03
CA LEU A 241 9.18 18.60 -7.92
C LEU A 241 8.90 18.04 -9.33
N ILE A 242 7.72 17.45 -9.55
CA ILE A 242 7.32 16.91 -10.85
C ILE A 242 6.77 18.03 -11.74
N SER A 243 7.45 18.25 -12.86
CA SER A 243 7.10 19.22 -13.90
C SER A 243 6.07 18.66 -14.88
N ALA A 244 5.48 19.53 -15.70
CA ALA A 244 4.58 19.11 -16.77
C ALA A 244 5.28 18.26 -17.85
N ALA A 245 6.59 18.46 -18.06
CA ALA A 245 7.38 17.65 -18.97
C ALA A 245 7.56 16.21 -18.46
N ASP A 246 7.81 16.05 -17.14
CA ASP A 246 7.87 14.72 -16.51
C ASP A 246 6.53 13.98 -16.65
N VAL A 247 5.41 14.68 -16.41
CA VAL A 247 4.06 14.13 -16.60
C VAL A 247 3.85 13.69 -18.04
N THR A 248 4.22 14.53 -19.01
CA THR A 248 4.07 14.20 -20.44
C THR A 248 4.89 12.97 -20.82
N LEU A 249 6.15 12.90 -20.36
CA LEU A 249 7.02 11.75 -20.57
C LEU A 249 6.41 10.48 -19.99
N PHE A 250 5.92 10.52 -18.74
CA PHE A 250 5.32 9.33 -18.14
C PHE A 250 4.02 8.90 -18.77
N ARG A 251 3.20 9.82 -19.30
CA ARG A 251 2.03 9.43 -20.10
C ARG A 251 2.45 8.68 -21.37
N GLN A 252 3.56 9.08 -21.99
CA GLN A 252 4.12 8.35 -23.14
C GLN A 252 4.64 6.98 -22.73
N ILE A 253 5.36 6.88 -21.60
CA ILE A 253 5.83 5.59 -21.05
C ILE A 253 4.65 4.67 -20.73
N LEU A 254 3.61 5.17 -20.07
CA LEU A 254 2.41 4.39 -19.76
C LEU A 254 1.63 3.99 -21.02
N ALA A 255 1.86 4.67 -22.14
CA ALA A 255 1.28 4.36 -23.44
C ALA A 255 2.17 3.46 -24.34
N THR A 256 3.21 2.79 -23.79
CA THR A 256 4.02 1.80 -24.50
C THR A 256 3.58 0.35 -24.19
N GLY A 257 2.29 0.04 -24.40
CA GLY A 257 1.66 -1.22 -24.02
C GLY A 257 2.20 -2.48 -24.72
N PRO A 258 1.73 -3.67 -24.30
CA PRO A 258 2.26 -4.97 -24.72
C PRO A 258 1.95 -5.36 -26.18
N SER A 259 1.16 -4.56 -26.90
CA SER A 259 0.76 -4.84 -28.29
C SER A 259 1.78 -4.35 -29.32
N ASN A 260 2.88 -3.73 -28.90
CA ASN A 260 3.77 -3.01 -29.80
C ASN A 260 4.91 -3.88 -30.36
N PRO A 261 5.09 -3.95 -31.69
CA PRO A 261 6.24 -4.63 -32.31
C PRO A 261 7.61 -3.93 -32.08
N ASN A 262 7.68 -2.78 -31.41
CA ASN A 262 8.92 -2.18 -30.92
C ASN A 262 9.33 -2.77 -29.55
N ALA A 263 9.46 -4.10 -29.52
CA ALA A 263 9.60 -5.02 -28.38
C ALA A 263 10.80 -4.79 -27.41
N GLY A 264 11.43 -3.61 -27.43
CA GLY A 264 12.49 -3.24 -26.50
C GLY A 264 12.01 -2.42 -25.30
N GLN A 265 10.78 -1.87 -25.30
CA GLN A 265 10.31 -0.94 -24.26
C GLN A 265 8.81 -1.08 -23.98
N ASP A 266 8.29 -2.30 -23.93
CA ASP A 266 6.90 -2.57 -23.54
C ASP A 266 6.76 -2.42 -22.01
N LEU A 267 6.81 -1.17 -21.55
CA LEU A 267 6.82 -0.81 -20.13
C LEU A 267 5.41 -0.48 -19.61
N GLY A 268 4.63 0.24 -20.41
CA GLY A 268 3.34 0.84 -20.08
C GLY A 268 2.13 -0.09 -20.12
N ILE A 269 0.94 0.47 -19.91
CA ILE A 269 -0.30 -0.31 -19.81
C ILE A 269 -1.15 -0.26 -21.08
N ASP A 270 -1.13 0.83 -21.87
CA ASP A 270 -1.96 0.95 -23.08
C ASP A 270 -1.17 1.37 -24.33
N ASP A 271 -1.84 1.47 -25.49
CA ASP A 271 -1.25 1.91 -26.78
C ASP A 271 -1.88 3.21 -27.33
N ALA A 272 -2.59 3.98 -26.50
CA ALA A 272 -3.62 4.91 -26.96
C ALA A 272 -3.10 6.22 -27.60
N CYS A 273 -1.82 6.57 -27.42
CA CYS A 273 -1.33 7.91 -27.79
C CYS A 273 0.16 8.01 -28.14
N MET A 274 0.76 6.94 -28.65
CA MET A 274 2.20 6.92 -28.92
C MET A 274 2.63 7.96 -29.96
N THR A 275 3.44 8.92 -29.52
CA THR A 275 4.46 9.56 -30.35
C THR A 275 5.79 8.88 -30.03
N VAL A 276 6.58 8.51 -31.04
CA VAL A 276 7.93 7.90 -30.87
C VAL A 276 8.64 8.56 -29.68
N ILE A 277 8.86 7.83 -28.59
CA ILE A 277 9.61 8.35 -27.44
C ILE A 277 11.04 8.54 -27.95
N PRO A 278 11.56 9.77 -28.06
CA PRO A 278 12.96 9.94 -28.36
C PRO A 278 13.71 9.40 -27.14
N LEU A 279 14.41 8.28 -27.32
CA LEU A 279 15.34 7.76 -26.31
C LEU A 279 16.12 8.94 -25.74
N CYS A 280 16.03 9.14 -24.42
CA CYS A 280 16.90 10.09 -23.74
C CYS A 280 18.33 9.66 -24.05
N CYS A 281 18.99 10.38 -24.95
CA CYS A 281 20.35 10.08 -25.35
C CYS A 281 21.23 10.21 -24.11
N PRO A 282 22.06 9.20 -23.77
CA PRO A 282 22.88 9.22 -22.55
C PRO A 282 23.84 10.40 -22.49
#